data_AF-A0A1A8WQL2-F1
#
_entry.id   AF-A0A1A8WQL2-F1
#
_cell.length_a   1.000
_cell.length_b   1.000
_cell.length_c   1.000
_cell.angle_alpha   90.00
_cell.angle_beta   90.00
_cell.angle_gamma   90.00
#
_symmetry.space_group_name_H-M   'P 1'
#
loop_
_entity.id
_entity.type
_entity.pdbx_description
1 polymer ?
#
loop_
_entity_poly.entity_id
_entity_poly.type
_entity_poly.pdbx_seq_one_letter_code
_entity_poly.pdbx_strand_id
1 'polypeptide(L)'
;MENRIEVLKKLDSFNFDFMLNNPVTICDHCNLCENVNGNMKNQPWFKFFCYQLVRNLETVETINRTNNNMNKRNSRCKSLIYWMFDKVNFYKKFNISNKEKIIEELLGVWTKFNVTHSKNASSRCNVPQTSEFNNLEEMKKRKIMSDYCENYSELKRILTKYDSHENCHIYYDYFRDSLRTYKKNVKECNTQDFINKDCSDFCTNDDPYDVLNKPKCKTIEISPEKSDYIKQEDCKASISQAVSEKTCESKEVKISEFTFSDNRAIILFLFSLWGIFLTFLYLYKMTPFRSWISNKLGKKKIIRDNFNEQSDDESLGVDYESVGGNMQNTGYNISYNSEWNFSR
;
A
#
# COMPACT_ATOMS: atom_id res chain seq x y z
N MET A 1 -5.88 -22.52 -2.43
CA MET A 1 -6.66 -21.26 -2.35
C MET A 1 -5.98 -20.14 -3.14
N GLU A 2 -4.66 -19.98 -3.04
CA GLU A 2 -3.88 -18.96 -3.78
C GLU A 2 -4.01 -19.08 -5.32
N ASN A 3 -3.92 -20.28 -5.89
CA ASN A 3 -4.09 -20.49 -7.33
C ASN A 3 -5.46 -20.01 -7.87
N ARG A 4 -6.54 -20.20 -7.10
CA ARG A 4 -7.89 -19.74 -7.48
C ARG A 4 -7.96 -18.22 -7.60
N ILE A 5 -7.30 -17.51 -6.68
CA ILE A 5 -7.29 -16.06 -6.64
C ILE A 5 -6.51 -15.50 -7.84
N GLU A 6 -5.33 -16.06 -8.14
CA GLU A 6 -4.52 -15.63 -9.30
C GLU A 6 -5.25 -15.82 -10.63
N VAL A 7 -6.02 -16.90 -10.77
CA VAL A 7 -6.83 -17.11 -11.97
C VAL A 7 -7.97 -16.09 -12.06
N LEU A 8 -8.71 -15.88 -10.97
CA LEU A 8 -9.83 -14.94 -10.96
C LEU A 8 -9.39 -13.47 -11.12
N LYS A 9 -8.14 -13.10 -10.78
CA LYS A 9 -7.56 -11.78 -11.07
C LYS A 9 -7.58 -11.38 -12.55
N LYS A 10 -7.70 -12.35 -13.47
CA LYS A 10 -7.86 -12.10 -14.90
C LYS A 10 -9.24 -11.49 -15.24
N LEU A 11 -10.22 -11.62 -14.34
CA LEU A 11 -11.53 -10.97 -14.45
C LEU A 11 -11.45 -9.51 -14.00
N ASP A 12 -12.16 -8.64 -14.70
CA ASP A 12 -12.01 -7.20 -14.58
C ASP A 12 -12.48 -6.63 -13.22
N SER A 13 -13.52 -7.22 -12.61
CA SER A 13 -13.96 -6.78 -11.28
C SER A 13 -12.93 -7.15 -10.19
N PHE A 14 -12.35 -8.35 -10.27
CA PHE A 14 -11.32 -8.82 -9.34
C PHE A 14 -10.06 -7.99 -9.48
N ASN A 15 -9.60 -7.78 -10.71
CA ASN A 15 -8.41 -6.97 -10.98
C ASN A 15 -8.51 -5.60 -10.31
N PHE A 16 -9.66 -4.92 -10.49
CA PHE A 16 -9.94 -3.64 -9.86
C PHE A 16 -9.96 -3.71 -8.33
N ASP A 17 -10.61 -4.72 -7.74
CA ASP A 17 -10.59 -4.93 -6.28
C ASP A 17 -9.17 -5.11 -5.71
N PHE A 18 -8.29 -5.78 -6.46
CA PHE A 18 -6.87 -5.88 -6.09
C PHE A 18 -6.18 -4.52 -6.15
N MET A 19 -6.43 -3.71 -7.18
CA MET A 19 -5.88 -2.36 -7.29
C MET A 19 -6.25 -1.49 -6.08
N LEU A 20 -7.47 -1.61 -5.55
CA LEU A 20 -7.92 -0.86 -4.37
C LEU A 20 -7.10 -1.19 -3.10
N ASN A 21 -6.43 -2.34 -3.06
CA ASN A 21 -5.60 -2.77 -1.93
C ASN A 21 -4.10 -2.46 -2.09
N ASN A 22 -3.68 -1.92 -3.23
CA ASN A 22 -2.28 -1.55 -3.44
C ASN A 22 -1.78 -0.54 -2.38
N PRO A 23 -0.48 -0.57 -2.06
CA PRO A 23 0.11 0.43 -1.18
C PRO A 23 -0.02 1.83 -1.79
N VAL A 24 -0.07 2.84 -0.91
CA VAL A 24 -0.05 4.24 -1.33
C VAL A 24 1.38 4.61 -1.68
N THR A 25 1.66 4.85 -2.96
CA THR A 25 2.98 5.28 -3.44
C THR A 25 2.97 6.78 -3.75
N ILE A 26 2.10 7.19 -4.67
CA ILE A 26 1.85 8.57 -5.08
C ILE A 26 0.39 8.88 -4.74
N CYS A 27 0.14 10.02 -4.11
CA CYS A 27 -1.19 10.49 -3.74
C CYS A 27 -1.20 12.00 -3.64
N ASP A 28 -1.71 12.66 -4.67
CA ASP A 28 -1.62 14.11 -4.83
C ASP A 28 -2.53 14.82 -3.82
N HIS A 29 -3.65 14.18 -3.45
CA HIS A 29 -4.67 14.77 -2.59
C HIS A 29 -4.70 14.18 -1.17
N CYS A 30 -3.69 13.39 -0.78
CA CYS A 30 -3.66 12.79 0.57
C CYS A 30 -3.58 13.83 1.70
N ASN A 31 -3.22 15.08 1.39
CA ASN A 31 -3.31 16.19 2.35
C ASN A 31 -4.73 16.42 2.88
N LEU A 32 -5.77 15.98 2.17
CA LEU A 32 -7.16 16.02 2.63
C LEU A 32 -7.37 15.25 3.94
N CYS A 33 -6.55 14.23 4.19
CA CYS A 33 -6.57 13.42 5.40
C CYS A 33 -5.96 14.12 6.62
N GLU A 34 -5.19 15.19 6.43
CA GLU A 34 -4.62 15.96 7.54
C GLU A 34 -5.65 16.94 8.14
N ASN A 35 -6.66 17.30 7.35
CA ASN A 35 -7.72 18.24 7.71
C ASN A 35 -8.95 17.56 8.32
N VAL A 36 -8.79 16.35 8.85
CA VAL A 36 -9.83 15.57 9.53
C VAL A 36 -9.95 16.04 10.98
N ASN A 37 -11.17 16.12 11.52
CA ASN A 37 -11.40 16.69 12.84
C ASN A 37 -11.06 15.72 13.98
N GLY A 38 -10.67 16.28 15.13
CA GLY A 38 -10.59 15.56 16.41
C GLY A 38 -9.45 14.54 16.54
N ASN A 39 -9.62 13.62 17.50
CA ASN A 39 -8.59 12.64 17.93
C ASN A 39 -8.27 11.56 16.88
N MET A 40 -9.08 11.41 15.83
CA MET A 40 -8.89 10.38 14.80
C MET A 40 -7.73 10.69 13.85
N LYS A 41 -7.46 11.97 13.55
CA LYS A 41 -6.36 12.38 12.66
C LYS A 41 -4.98 11.93 13.16
N ASN A 42 -4.83 11.81 14.49
CA ASN A 42 -3.58 11.42 15.13
C ASN A 42 -3.40 9.89 15.17
N GLN A 43 -4.40 9.12 14.74
CA GLN A 43 -4.33 7.66 14.76
C GLN A 43 -3.62 7.14 13.50
N PRO A 44 -2.47 6.44 13.63
CA PRO A 44 -1.72 5.97 12.47
C PRO A 44 -2.54 5.09 11.53
N TRP A 45 -3.34 4.16 12.07
CA TRP A 45 -4.19 3.27 11.28
C TRP A 45 -5.23 4.04 10.45
N PHE A 46 -5.80 5.12 11.00
CA PHE A 46 -6.79 5.94 10.31
C PHE A 46 -6.10 6.71 9.19
N LYS A 47 -4.91 7.26 9.45
CA LYS A 47 -4.11 7.95 8.43
C LYS A 47 -3.79 7.04 7.25
N PHE A 48 -3.32 5.81 7.50
CA PHE A 48 -3.09 4.82 6.43
C PHE A 48 -4.37 4.51 5.64
N PHE A 49 -5.49 4.32 6.32
CA PHE A 49 -6.75 4.02 5.65
C PHE A 49 -7.27 5.20 4.84
N CYS A 50 -7.25 6.41 5.41
CA CYS A 50 -7.66 7.63 4.73
C CYS A 50 -6.81 7.88 3.48
N TYR A 51 -5.48 7.69 3.57
CA TYR A 51 -4.59 7.86 2.42
C TYR A 51 -4.91 6.84 1.32
N GLN A 52 -5.17 5.58 1.69
CA GLN A 52 -5.63 4.57 0.73
C GLN A 52 -6.96 4.95 0.08
N LEU A 53 -7.92 5.48 0.85
CA LEU A 53 -9.19 5.95 0.32
C LEU A 53 -8.98 7.08 -0.71
N VAL A 54 -8.19 8.11 -0.39
CA VAL A 54 -7.94 9.22 -1.31
C VAL A 54 -7.25 8.74 -2.59
N ARG A 55 -6.21 7.91 -2.47
CA ARG A 55 -5.54 7.32 -3.63
C ARG A 55 -6.52 6.50 -4.49
N ASN A 56 -7.42 5.76 -3.85
CA ASN A 56 -8.45 4.99 -4.55
C ASN A 56 -9.47 5.91 -5.26
N LEU A 57 -9.84 7.04 -4.67
CA LEU A 57 -10.70 8.04 -5.32
C LEU A 57 -10.04 8.58 -6.60
N GLU A 58 -8.76 8.93 -6.55
CA GLU A 58 -7.98 9.36 -7.73
C GLU A 58 -7.91 8.27 -8.80
N THR A 59 -7.69 7.02 -8.37
CA THR A 59 -7.63 5.85 -9.26
C THR A 59 -8.95 5.66 -9.99
N VAL A 60 -10.07 5.73 -9.27
CA VAL A 60 -11.41 5.57 -9.86
C VAL A 60 -11.76 6.72 -10.78
N GLU A 61 -11.48 7.96 -10.40
CA GLU A 61 -11.70 9.11 -11.26
C GLU A 61 -10.90 8.98 -12.56
N THR A 62 -9.64 8.56 -12.49
CA THR A 62 -8.78 8.35 -13.65
C THR A 62 -9.34 7.28 -14.59
N ILE A 63 -9.71 6.12 -14.06
CA ILE A 63 -10.30 5.01 -14.84
C ILE A 63 -11.61 5.46 -15.48
N ASN A 64 -12.48 6.10 -14.70
CA ASN A 64 -13.79 6.56 -15.15
C ASN A 64 -13.71 7.67 -16.20
N ARG A 65 -12.69 8.53 -16.14
CA ARG A 65 -12.45 9.59 -17.14
C ARG A 65 -12.21 9.01 -18.53
N THR A 66 -11.54 7.86 -18.61
CA THR A 66 -11.26 7.17 -19.88
C THR A 66 -12.39 6.25 -20.33
N ASN A 67 -13.40 6.03 -19.48
CA ASN A 67 -14.47 5.08 -19.74
C ASN A 67 -15.76 5.80 -20.18
N ASN A 68 -16.26 5.45 -21.36
CA ASN A 68 -17.52 6.01 -21.88
C ASN A 68 -18.75 5.23 -21.41
N ASN A 69 -18.58 4.03 -20.85
CA ASN A 69 -19.68 3.21 -20.34
C ASN A 69 -20.11 3.68 -18.94
N MET A 70 -21.29 4.28 -18.84
CA MET A 70 -21.88 4.75 -17.57
C MET A 70 -22.09 3.63 -16.55
N ASN A 71 -22.54 2.45 -16.98
CA ASN A 71 -22.74 1.30 -16.09
C ASN A 71 -21.42 0.85 -15.46
N LYS A 72 -20.35 0.83 -16.25
CA LYS A 72 -19.02 0.47 -15.77
C LYS A 72 -18.49 1.47 -14.75
N ARG A 73 -18.67 2.77 -15.00
CA ARG A 73 -18.27 3.84 -14.05
C ARG A 73 -19.01 3.71 -12.72
N ASN A 74 -20.31 3.46 -12.79
CA ASN A 74 -21.15 3.24 -11.62
C ASN A 74 -20.71 2.00 -10.83
N SER A 75 -20.37 0.89 -11.50
CA SER A 75 -19.88 -0.31 -10.80
C SER A 75 -18.52 -0.04 -10.12
N ARG A 76 -17.59 0.68 -10.77
CA ARG A 76 -16.32 1.09 -10.12
C ARG A 76 -16.54 1.89 -8.85
N CYS A 77 -17.48 2.83 -8.87
CA CYS A 77 -17.84 3.60 -7.69
C CYS A 77 -18.44 2.72 -6.58
N LYS A 78 -19.31 1.77 -6.92
CA LYS A 78 -19.88 0.86 -5.93
C LYS A 78 -18.84 -0.12 -5.36
N SER A 79 -17.94 -0.63 -6.17
CA SER A 79 -16.81 -1.45 -5.71
C SER A 79 -15.92 -0.68 -4.72
N LEU A 80 -15.68 0.61 -4.94
CA LEU A 80 -14.99 1.47 -3.97
C LEU A 80 -15.74 1.58 -2.64
N ILE A 81 -17.07 1.77 -2.67
CA ILE A 81 -17.91 1.81 -1.47
C ILE A 81 -17.82 0.48 -0.70
N TYR A 82 -17.91 -0.65 -1.40
CA TYR A 82 -17.79 -1.98 -0.81
C TYR A 82 -16.42 -2.22 -0.18
N TRP A 83 -15.35 -1.81 -0.86
CA TRP A 83 -13.99 -1.89 -0.34
C TRP A 83 -13.83 -1.06 0.94
N MET A 84 -14.30 0.20 0.94
CA MET A 84 -14.22 1.08 2.10
C MET A 84 -14.94 0.46 3.29
N PHE A 85 -16.14 -0.09 3.04
CA PHE A 85 -16.92 -0.72 4.08
C PHE A 85 -16.26 -1.97 4.66
N ASP A 86 -15.69 -2.85 3.82
CA ASP A 86 -14.96 -4.03 4.29
C ASP A 86 -13.74 -3.64 5.16
N LYS A 87 -13.01 -2.59 4.75
CA LYS A 87 -11.89 -2.03 5.52
C LYS A 87 -12.33 -1.47 6.88
N VAL A 88 -13.42 -0.70 6.94
CA VAL A 88 -13.97 -0.21 8.23
C VAL A 88 -14.27 -1.38 9.17
N ASN A 89 -14.89 -2.45 8.65
CA ASN A 89 -15.22 -3.63 9.47
C ASN A 89 -13.98 -4.44 9.87
N PHE A 90 -12.91 -4.44 9.07
CA PHE A 90 -11.62 -5.01 9.46
C PHE A 90 -11.07 -4.30 10.71
N TYR A 91 -11.06 -2.97 10.72
CA TYR A 91 -10.59 -2.20 11.87
C TYR A 91 -11.49 -2.32 13.11
N LYS A 92 -12.79 -2.55 12.94
CA LYS A 92 -13.71 -2.85 14.05
C LYS A 92 -13.27 -4.06 14.88
N LYS A 93 -12.71 -5.09 14.25
CA LYS A 93 -12.25 -6.31 14.95
C LYS A 93 -11.18 -6.04 16.01
N PHE A 94 -10.51 -4.90 15.92
CA PHE A 94 -9.48 -4.48 16.86
C PHE A 94 -10.01 -3.55 17.98
N ASN A 95 -11.33 -3.48 18.19
CA ASN A 95 -12.00 -2.57 19.13
C ASN A 95 -11.68 -1.08 18.90
N ILE A 96 -11.34 -0.73 17.66
CA ILE A 96 -10.97 0.63 17.30
C ILE A 96 -12.24 1.45 17.00
N SER A 97 -12.73 2.17 18.01
CA SER A 97 -13.69 3.28 17.94
C SER A 97 -15.12 3.00 17.39
N ASN A 98 -15.98 4.03 17.43
CA ASN A 98 -17.34 4.00 16.89
C ASN A 98 -17.30 3.98 15.35
N LYS A 99 -17.82 2.92 14.73
CA LYS A 99 -17.90 2.70 13.28
C LYS A 99 -18.53 3.88 12.54
N GLU A 100 -19.61 4.44 13.07
CA GLU A 100 -20.34 5.55 12.42
C GLU A 100 -19.44 6.76 12.29
N LYS A 101 -18.73 7.11 13.37
CA LYS A 101 -17.78 8.22 13.37
C LYS A 101 -16.64 8.02 12.36
N ILE A 102 -16.10 6.80 12.23
CA ILE A 102 -15.07 6.51 11.21
C ILE A 102 -15.62 6.79 9.81
N ILE A 103 -16.83 6.29 9.53
CA ILE A 103 -17.47 6.47 8.23
C ILE A 103 -17.70 7.95 7.96
N GLU A 104 -18.28 8.69 8.90
CA GLU A 104 -18.53 10.13 8.77
C GLU A 104 -17.27 10.92 8.43
N GLU A 105 -16.15 10.67 9.11
CA GLU A 105 -14.88 11.34 8.82
C GLU A 105 -14.35 11.00 7.41
N LEU A 106 -14.45 9.72 7.01
CA LEU A 106 -14.05 9.29 5.65
C LEU A 106 -14.95 9.89 4.56
N LEU A 107 -16.26 9.98 4.80
CA LEU A 107 -17.20 10.64 3.88
C LEU A 107 -16.95 12.15 3.82
N GLY A 108 -16.53 12.76 4.92
CA GLY A 108 -16.06 14.15 4.94
C GLY A 108 -14.85 14.36 4.03
N VAL A 109 -13.88 13.45 4.07
CA VAL A 109 -12.71 13.48 3.15
C VAL A 109 -13.13 13.29 1.71
N TRP A 110 -14.01 12.33 1.41
CA TRP A 110 -14.54 12.09 0.07
C TRP A 110 -15.29 13.33 -0.46
N THR A 111 -16.09 13.98 0.38
CA THR A 111 -16.80 15.21 0.02
C THR A 111 -15.81 16.31 -0.36
N LYS A 112 -14.78 16.53 0.45
CA LYS A 112 -13.72 17.51 0.15
C LYS A 112 -13.00 17.17 -1.15
N PHE A 113 -12.65 15.90 -1.38
CA PHE A 113 -12.04 15.44 -2.63
C PHE A 113 -12.88 15.83 -3.85
N ASN A 114 -14.19 15.59 -3.79
CA ASN A 114 -15.11 15.92 -4.88
C ASN A 114 -15.23 17.44 -5.13
N VAL A 115 -15.04 18.28 -4.11
CA VAL A 115 -15.11 19.75 -4.22
C VAL A 115 -13.81 20.36 -4.74
N THR A 116 -12.65 19.86 -4.28
CA THR A 116 -11.33 20.43 -4.62
C THR A 116 -10.99 20.28 -6.11
N HIS A 117 -11.57 19.29 -6.80
CA HIS A 117 -11.38 19.10 -8.23
C HIS A 117 -12.46 19.80 -9.07
N SER A 118 -12.09 20.76 -9.92
CA SER A 118 -13.04 21.51 -10.77
C SER A 118 -13.15 20.96 -12.21
N LYS A 119 -12.36 19.96 -12.59
CA LYS A 119 -12.34 19.43 -13.95
C LYS A 119 -13.03 18.06 -13.98
N ASN A 120 -14.25 18.00 -14.53
CA ASN A 120 -15.05 16.78 -14.82
C ASN A 120 -15.78 16.12 -13.65
N ALA A 121 -16.91 16.71 -13.23
CA ALA A 121 -17.82 16.13 -12.23
C ALA A 121 -18.33 14.73 -12.60
N SER A 122 -18.43 14.40 -13.90
CA SER A 122 -19.03 13.12 -14.33
C SER A 122 -18.18 11.91 -13.95
N SER A 123 -16.84 12.00 -13.95
CA SER A 123 -15.95 10.84 -13.71
C SER A 123 -15.88 10.43 -12.24
N ARG A 124 -16.41 11.27 -11.35
CA ARG A 124 -16.35 11.05 -9.91
C ARG A 124 -17.46 10.17 -9.42
N CYS A 125 -17.19 9.60 -8.26
CA CYS A 125 -18.19 8.85 -7.52
C CYS A 125 -18.94 9.78 -6.58
N ASN A 126 -20.26 9.64 -6.58
CA ASN A 126 -21.11 10.29 -5.60
C ASN A 126 -20.72 9.81 -4.19
N VAL A 127 -20.75 10.74 -3.24
CA VAL A 127 -20.50 10.42 -1.84
C VAL A 127 -21.67 9.56 -1.35
N PRO A 128 -21.43 8.35 -0.83
CA PRO A 128 -22.49 7.50 -0.31
C PRO A 128 -23.04 8.06 1.01
N GLN A 129 -24.27 7.66 1.35
CA GLN A 129 -24.88 8.02 2.63
C GLN A 129 -24.38 7.09 3.74
N THR A 130 -24.27 7.60 4.98
CA THR A 130 -23.85 6.79 6.14
C THR A 130 -24.76 5.56 6.35
N SER A 131 -26.05 5.67 6.01
CA SER A 131 -27.02 4.59 6.11
C SER A 131 -26.72 3.38 5.20
N GLU A 132 -25.97 3.58 4.11
CA GLU A 132 -25.55 2.50 3.20
C GLU A 132 -24.59 1.52 3.89
N PHE A 133 -23.98 1.91 5.01
CA PHE A 133 -23.00 1.11 5.74
C PHE A 133 -23.60 0.33 6.92
N ASN A 134 -24.92 0.24 7.06
CA ASN A 134 -25.54 -0.34 8.25
C ASN A 134 -25.53 -1.88 8.27
N ASN A 135 -25.64 -2.55 7.11
CA ASN A 135 -25.81 -4.00 7.03
C ASN A 135 -24.63 -4.70 6.34
N LEU A 136 -23.82 -5.42 7.13
CA LEU A 136 -22.62 -6.09 6.62
C LEU A 136 -22.92 -7.22 5.64
N GLU A 137 -23.88 -8.06 5.99
CA GLU A 137 -24.20 -9.24 5.19
C GLU A 137 -24.80 -8.84 3.85
N GLU A 138 -25.69 -7.85 3.86
CA GLU A 138 -26.33 -7.33 2.66
C GLU A 138 -25.32 -6.67 1.71
N MET A 139 -24.40 -5.87 2.23
CA MET A 139 -23.31 -5.28 1.43
C MET A 139 -22.45 -6.35 0.75
N LYS A 140 -22.07 -7.42 1.46
CA LYS A 140 -21.31 -8.54 0.87
C LYS A 140 -22.09 -9.22 -0.25
N LYS A 141 -23.39 -9.42 -0.06
CA LYS A 141 -24.29 -10.00 -1.08
C LYS A 141 -24.37 -9.10 -2.31
N ARG A 142 -24.59 -7.79 -2.13
CA ARG A 142 -24.64 -6.80 -3.22
C ARG A 142 -23.31 -6.68 -3.96
N LYS A 143 -22.18 -6.84 -3.27
CA LYS A 143 -20.86 -6.89 -3.91
C LYS A 143 -20.73 -8.11 -4.83
N ILE A 144 -20.97 -9.32 -4.32
CA ILE A 144 -20.88 -10.57 -5.11
C ILE A 144 -21.78 -10.47 -6.36
N MET A 145 -22.98 -9.93 -6.18
CA MET A 145 -23.92 -9.63 -7.26
C MET A 145 -23.29 -8.73 -8.32
N SER A 146 -22.75 -7.57 -7.91
CA SER A 146 -22.10 -6.61 -8.80
C SER A 146 -20.95 -7.23 -9.59
N ASP A 147 -20.07 -7.96 -8.90
CA ASP A 147 -18.90 -8.61 -9.50
C ASP A 147 -19.32 -9.66 -10.53
N TYR A 148 -20.33 -10.46 -10.19
CA TYR A 148 -20.89 -11.44 -11.11
C TYR A 148 -21.45 -10.79 -12.39
N CYS A 149 -22.24 -9.73 -12.23
CA CYS A 149 -22.82 -8.98 -13.35
C CYS A 149 -21.75 -8.42 -14.28
N GLU A 150 -20.73 -7.81 -13.70
CA GLU A 150 -19.64 -7.18 -14.45
C GLU A 150 -18.80 -8.21 -15.22
N ASN A 151 -18.59 -9.39 -14.65
CA ASN A 151 -17.80 -10.45 -15.27
C ASN A 151 -18.61 -11.39 -16.17
N TYR A 152 -19.94 -11.25 -16.23
CA TYR A 152 -20.80 -12.24 -16.87
C TYR A 152 -20.47 -12.47 -18.35
N SER A 153 -20.26 -11.40 -19.12
CA SER A 153 -19.97 -11.51 -20.55
C SER A 153 -18.69 -12.30 -20.82
N GLU A 154 -17.66 -12.02 -20.01
CA GLU A 154 -16.37 -12.71 -20.06
C GLU A 154 -16.50 -14.16 -19.62
N LEU A 155 -17.19 -14.42 -18.51
CA LEU A 155 -17.44 -15.78 -18.03
C LEU A 155 -18.26 -16.59 -19.03
N LYS A 156 -19.32 -16.02 -19.61
CA LYS A 156 -20.12 -16.65 -20.66
C LYS A 156 -19.24 -17.01 -21.86
N ARG A 157 -18.34 -16.11 -22.27
CA ARG A 157 -17.36 -16.37 -23.34
C ARG A 157 -16.42 -17.53 -22.98
N ILE A 158 -15.84 -17.50 -21.78
CA ILE A 158 -14.95 -18.56 -21.25
C ILE A 158 -15.66 -19.93 -21.28
N LEU A 159 -16.90 -19.98 -20.78
CA LEU A 159 -17.63 -21.22 -20.54
C LEU A 159 -18.30 -21.82 -21.80
N THR A 160 -18.61 -21.00 -22.82
CA THR A 160 -19.37 -21.44 -24.00
C THR A 160 -18.57 -21.44 -25.30
N LYS A 161 -17.62 -20.52 -25.47
CA LYS A 161 -16.93 -20.31 -26.76
C LYS A 161 -15.67 -21.14 -26.90
N TYR A 162 -14.91 -21.33 -25.82
CA TYR A 162 -13.62 -22.02 -25.89
C TYR A 162 -13.76 -23.54 -25.77
N ASP A 163 -13.11 -24.28 -26.67
CA ASP A 163 -13.05 -25.75 -26.60
C ASP A 163 -12.14 -26.23 -25.46
N SER A 164 -11.08 -25.49 -25.19
CA SER A 164 -10.25 -25.64 -23.99
C SER A 164 -9.84 -24.24 -23.51
N HIS A 165 -9.95 -24.01 -22.21
CA HIS A 165 -9.48 -22.80 -21.55
C HIS A 165 -8.69 -23.18 -20.31
N GLU A 166 -7.54 -22.56 -20.14
CA GLU A 166 -6.72 -22.76 -18.95
C GLU A 166 -7.54 -22.46 -17.69
N ASN A 167 -7.50 -23.35 -16.71
CA ASN A 167 -8.22 -23.21 -15.44
C ASN A 167 -9.75 -23.05 -15.60
N CYS A 168 -10.36 -23.60 -16.66
CA CYS A 168 -11.79 -23.41 -16.90
C CYS A 168 -12.69 -23.87 -15.73
N HIS A 169 -12.29 -24.92 -15.01
CA HIS A 169 -13.00 -25.39 -13.81
C HIS A 169 -13.13 -24.29 -12.74
N ILE A 170 -12.14 -23.41 -12.59
CA ILE A 170 -12.16 -22.31 -11.62
C ILE A 170 -13.21 -21.27 -11.99
N TYR A 171 -13.29 -20.91 -13.27
CA TYR A 171 -14.30 -19.98 -13.78
C TYR A 171 -15.70 -20.60 -13.69
N TYR A 172 -15.83 -21.90 -13.97
CA TYR A 172 -17.08 -22.63 -13.82
C TYR A 172 -17.56 -22.64 -12.36
N ASP A 173 -16.70 -23.00 -11.42
CA ASP A 173 -17.01 -22.99 -9.99
C ASP A 173 -17.41 -21.59 -9.52
N TYR A 174 -16.63 -20.56 -9.88
CA TYR A 174 -16.97 -19.18 -9.55
C TYR A 174 -18.32 -18.73 -10.13
N PHE A 175 -18.59 -19.05 -11.40
CA PHE A 175 -19.86 -18.72 -12.05
C PHE A 175 -21.03 -19.41 -11.35
N ARG A 176 -20.92 -20.71 -11.08
CA ARG A 176 -21.95 -21.50 -10.38
C ARG A 176 -22.23 -20.97 -8.98
N ASP A 177 -21.18 -20.72 -8.19
CA ASP A 177 -21.29 -20.25 -6.80
C ASP A 177 -21.91 -18.85 -6.75
N SER A 178 -21.49 -17.96 -7.67
CA SER A 178 -22.01 -16.60 -7.79
C SER A 178 -23.47 -16.58 -8.23
N LEU A 179 -23.84 -17.40 -9.22
CA LEU A 179 -25.23 -17.52 -9.69
C LEU A 179 -26.15 -18.10 -8.60
N ARG A 180 -25.68 -19.09 -7.86
CA ARG A 180 -26.44 -19.63 -6.71
C ARG A 180 -26.67 -18.56 -5.66
N THR A 181 -25.63 -17.75 -5.37
CA THR A 181 -25.71 -16.64 -4.43
C THR A 181 -26.65 -15.55 -4.94
N TYR A 182 -26.60 -15.25 -6.24
CA TYR A 182 -27.50 -14.34 -6.92
C TYR A 182 -28.96 -14.72 -6.68
N LYS A 183 -29.36 -15.96 -7.04
CA LYS A 183 -30.76 -16.42 -6.95
C LYS A 183 -31.27 -16.49 -5.51
N LYS A 184 -30.39 -16.77 -4.53
CA LYS A 184 -30.78 -16.77 -3.12
C LYS A 184 -31.18 -15.37 -2.62
N ASN A 185 -30.55 -14.33 -3.16
CA ASN A 185 -30.70 -12.96 -2.68
C ASN A 185 -31.71 -12.15 -3.51
N VAL A 186 -31.84 -12.44 -4.80
CA VAL A 186 -32.85 -11.86 -5.69
C VAL A 186 -34.07 -12.79 -5.68
N LYS A 187 -34.91 -12.69 -4.64
CA LYS A 187 -36.13 -13.50 -4.52
C LYS A 187 -37.18 -13.11 -5.56
N GLU A 188 -37.27 -11.80 -5.84
CA GLU A 188 -38.07 -11.20 -6.89
C GLU A 188 -37.14 -10.30 -7.69
N CYS A 189 -37.12 -10.46 -9.01
CA CYS A 189 -36.18 -9.74 -9.86
C CYS A 189 -36.68 -8.31 -10.07
N ASN A 190 -36.29 -7.40 -9.16
CA ASN A 190 -36.54 -5.98 -9.32
C ASN A 190 -35.32 -5.35 -10.01
N THR A 191 -35.53 -4.72 -11.17
CA THR A 191 -34.46 -4.07 -11.94
C THR A 191 -33.71 -2.99 -11.12
N GLN A 192 -34.35 -2.45 -10.08
CA GLN A 192 -33.79 -1.48 -9.14
C GLN A 192 -32.78 -2.08 -8.15
N ASP A 193 -32.81 -3.39 -7.93
CA ASP A 193 -31.87 -4.08 -7.04
C ASP A 193 -30.49 -4.26 -7.68
N PHE A 194 -30.39 -4.08 -9.00
CA PHE A 194 -29.15 -4.23 -9.75
C PHE A 194 -28.35 -2.94 -9.80
N ILE A 195 -27.08 -3.07 -9.44
CA ILE A 195 -26.10 -1.99 -9.53
C ILE A 195 -25.75 -1.71 -11.00
N ASN A 196 -25.65 -2.78 -11.79
CA ASN A 196 -25.43 -2.70 -13.23
C ASN A 196 -26.73 -3.08 -13.95
N LYS A 197 -27.23 -2.18 -14.80
CA LYS A 197 -28.39 -2.44 -15.66
C LYS A 197 -28.16 -3.60 -16.65
N ASP A 198 -26.91 -3.91 -16.98
CA ASP A 198 -26.57 -5.08 -17.82
C ASP A 198 -27.00 -6.41 -17.16
N CYS A 199 -27.22 -6.40 -15.84
CA CYS A 199 -27.72 -7.54 -15.08
C CYS A 199 -29.24 -7.56 -14.95
N SER A 200 -29.90 -6.43 -15.20
CA SER A 200 -31.36 -6.34 -15.17
C SER A 200 -32.00 -7.17 -16.29
N ASP A 201 -31.24 -7.44 -17.36
CA ASP A 201 -31.66 -8.35 -18.44
C ASP A 201 -31.77 -9.81 -17.98
N PHE A 202 -31.12 -10.21 -16.88
CA PHE A 202 -31.34 -11.55 -16.29
C PHE A 202 -32.69 -11.67 -15.60
N CYS A 203 -33.42 -10.57 -15.41
CA CYS A 203 -34.81 -10.60 -14.98
C CYS A 203 -35.78 -10.88 -16.13
N THR A 204 -35.37 -10.65 -17.38
CA THR A 204 -36.27 -10.61 -18.53
C THR A 204 -35.97 -11.66 -19.59
N ASN A 205 -34.72 -12.13 -19.73
CA ASN A 205 -34.29 -13.09 -20.76
C ASN A 205 -33.48 -14.26 -20.17
N ASP A 206 -33.49 -15.38 -20.91
CA ASP A 206 -32.80 -16.67 -20.74
C ASP A 206 -31.97 -16.89 -19.47
N ASP A 207 -32.36 -17.91 -18.70
CA ASP A 207 -31.74 -18.29 -17.42
C ASP A 207 -30.21 -18.44 -17.57
N PRO A 208 -29.38 -17.78 -16.75
CA PRO A 208 -27.93 -18.02 -16.72
C PRO A 208 -27.55 -19.48 -16.51
N TYR A 209 -28.49 -20.34 -16.09
CA TYR A 209 -28.33 -21.79 -16.08
C TYR A 209 -28.11 -22.41 -17.46
N ASP A 210 -28.51 -21.78 -18.56
CA ASP A 210 -28.19 -22.27 -19.90
C ASP A 210 -26.68 -22.26 -20.18
N VAL A 211 -25.95 -21.32 -19.56
CA VAL A 211 -24.49 -21.30 -19.55
C VAL A 211 -23.93 -22.48 -18.72
N LEU A 212 -24.62 -22.87 -17.65
CA LEU A 212 -24.26 -24.03 -16.81
C LEU A 212 -24.69 -25.39 -17.38
N ASN A 213 -25.67 -25.41 -18.27
CA ASN A 213 -26.21 -26.63 -18.89
C ASN A 213 -25.44 -27.04 -20.16
N LYS A 214 -24.62 -26.13 -20.71
CA LYS A 214 -23.76 -26.37 -21.89
C LYS A 214 -22.25 -26.20 -21.64
N PRO A 215 -21.66 -26.41 -20.46
CA PRO A 215 -20.27 -26.03 -20.27
C PRO A 215 -19.38 -27.08 -20.91
N LYS A 216 -18.60 -26.67 -21.92
CA LYS A 216 -17.44 -27.45 -22.39
C LYS A 216 -16.44 -27.68 -21.25
N CYS A 217 -16.51 -26.86 -20.21
CA CYS A 217 -15.69 -26.91 -19.01
C CYS A 217 -16.18 -27.86 -17.90
N LYS A 218 -17.38 -28.47 -18.06
CA LYS A 218 -17.86 -29.51 -17.14
C LYS A 218 -16.96 -30.76 -17.18
N THR A 219 -16.27 -30.96 -18.30
CA THR A 219 -15.49 -32.16 -18.62
C THR A 219 -14.01 -32.09 -18.21
N ILE A 220 -13.61 -31.19 -17.31
CA ILE A 220 -12.26 -31.23 -16.70
C ILE A 220 -12.26 -32.06 -15.40
N GLU A 221 -13.38 -32.69 -15.03
CA GLU A 221 -13.37 -33.68 -13.93
C GLU A 221 -12.91 -35.08 -14.36
N ILE A 222 -12.74 -35.36 -15.66
CA ILE A 222 -12.19 -36.66 -16.13
C ILE A 222 -11.42 -36.47 -17.44
N SER A 223 -10.24 -35.84 -17.39
CA SER A 223 -9.20 -36.23 -18.36
C SER A 223 -8.48 -37.43 -17.77
N PRO A 224 -8.44 -38.60 -18.44
CA PRO A 224 -7.78 -39.80 -17.94
C PRO A 224 -6.26 -39.66 -17.80
N GLU A 225 -5.66 -38.52 -18.18
CA GLU A 225 -4.21 -38.32 -18.10
C GLU A 225 -3.69 -37.75 -16.77
N LYS A 226 -4.55 -37.41 -15.80
CA LYS A 226 -4.11 -36.99 -14.45
C LYS A 226 -5.02 -37.56 -13.36
N SER A 227 -4.99 -38.88 -13.16
CA SER A 227 -5.71 -39.54 -12.06
C SER A 227 -4.95 -39.44 -10.74
N ASP A 228 -4.89 -38.26 -10.15
CA ASP A 228 -4.50 -38.07 -8.73
C ASP A 228 -5.73 -37.78 -7.84
N TYR A 229 -6.93 -38.12 -8.32
CA TYR A 229 -8.15 -37.95 -7.54
C TYR A 229 -8.44 -39.22 -6.73
N ILE A 230 -8.21 -39.10 -5.42
CA ILE A 230 -8.59 -40.08 -4.41
C ILE A 230 -10.12 -40.10 -4.26
N LYS A 231 -10.74 -41.29 -4.23
CA LYS A 231 -12.21 -41.41 -4.07
C LYS A 231 -12.65 -40.74 -2.76
N GLN A 232 -13.88 -40.24 -2.71
CA GLN A 232 -14.42 -39.54 -1.52
C GLN A 232 -14.36 -40.40 -0.25
N GLU A 233 -14.50 -41.72 -0.40
CA GLU A 233 -14.37 -42.71 0.67
C GLU A 233 -12.93 -42.78 1.20
N ASP A 234 -11.95 -42.84 0.30
CA ASP A 234 -10.52 -42.86 0.61
C ASP A 234 -10.03 -41.52 1.20
N CYS A 235 -10.63 -40.39 0.79
CA CYS A 235 -10.38 -39.08 1.38
C CYS A 235 -10.89 -39.02 2.83
N LYS A 236 -12.11 -39.53 3.09
CA LYS A 236 -12.65 -39.62 4.45
C LYS A 236 -11.82 -40.56 5.34
N ALA A 237 -11.34 -41.68 4.79
CA ALA A 237 -10.44 -42.59 5.49
C ALA A 237 -9.08 -41.93 5.79
N SER A 238 -8.52 -41.16 4.86
CA SER A 238 -7.27 -40.42 5.06
C SER A 238 -7.41 -39.32 6.12
N ILE A 239 -8.57 -38.64 6.17
CA ILE A 239 -8.88 -37.65 7.21
C ILE A 239 -9.01 -38.32 8.57
N SER A 240 -9.71 -39.46 8.69
CA SER A 240 -9.85 -40.17 9.97
C SER A 240 -8.54 -40.77 10.46
N GLN A 241 -7.67 -41.20 9.55
CA GLN A 241 -6.34 -41.70 9.85
C GLN A 241 -5.40 -40.57 10.32
N ALA A 242 -5.41 -39.42 9.63
CA ALA A 242 -4.66 -38.23 10.04
C ALA A 242 -5.13 -37.65 11.40
N VAL A 243 -6.42 -37.75 11.70
CA VAL A 243 -6.99 -37.35 13.00
C VAL A 243 -6.62 -38.36 14.10
N SER A 244 -6.53 -39.66 13.79
CA SER A 244 -6.06 -40.68 14.76
C SER A 244 -4.58 -40.57 15.08
N GLU A 245 -3.74 -40.21 14.10
CA GLU A 245 -2.29 -39.96 14.34
C GLU A 245 -2.04 -38.66 15.11
N LYS A 246 -2.88 -37.64 14.95
CA LYS A 246 -2.86 -36.44 15.80
C LYS A 246 -3.66 -36.64 17.09
N THR A 247 -3.12 -37.47 17.98
CA THR A 247 -3.40 -37.25 19.41
C THR A 247 -2.71 -35.95 19.80
N CYS A 248 -3.47 -34.85 19.90
CA CYS A 248 -2.98 -33.57 20.40
C CYS A 248 -2.59 -33.72 21.87
N GLU A 249 -1.37 -34.17 22.12
CA GLU A 249 -0.72 -33.94 23.41
C GLU A 249 -0.51 -32.42 23.54
N SER A 250 -1.16 -31.81 24.53
CA SER A 250 -0.98 -30.39 24.85
C SER A 250 0.41 -30.17 25.45
N LYS A 251 1.45 -30.21 24.61
CA LYS A 251 2.73 -29.62 24.96
C LYS A 251 2.57 -28.13 24.86
N GLU A 252 2.51 -27.48 26.02
CA GLU A 252 2.69 -26.04 26.13
C GLU A 252 3.84 -25.62 25.22
N VAL A 253 3.52 -24.76 24.24
CA VAL A 253 4.54 -24.14 23.40
C VAL A 253 5.32 -23.22 24.33
N LYS A 254 6.44 -23.72 24.87
CA LYS A 254 7.47 -22.87 25.43
C LYS A 254 7.96 -22.01 24.28
N ILE A 255 7.54 -20.75 24.30
CA ILE A 255 8.13 -19.70 23.47
C ILE A 255 9.63 -19.78 23.73
N SER A 256 10.41 -20.14 22.70
CA SER A 256 11.86 -20.19 22.83
C SER A 256 12.34 -18.80 23.20
N GLU A 257 12.90 -18.66 24.42
CA GLU A 257 13.58 -17.44 24.82
C GLU A 257 14.64 -17.10 23.77
N PHE A 258 14.73 -15.80 23.45
CA PHE A 258 15.62 -15.27 22.43
C PHE A 258 17.07 -15.40 22.92
N THR A 259 17.73 -16.49 22.56
CA THR A 259 19.12 -16.73 22.96
C THR A 259 20.08 -16.19 21.91
N PHE A 260 21.27 -15.75 22.34
CA PHE A 260 22.31 -15.15 21.50
C PHE A 260 22.86 -16.10 20.40
N SER A 261 22.45 -17.37 20.43
CA SER A 261 22.78 -18.43 19.46
C SER A 261 21.81 -18.48 18.27
N ASP A 262 20.73 -17.69 18.27
CA ASP A 262 19.76 -17.71 17.17
C ASP A 262 20.32 -16.94 15.96
N ASN A 263 20.26 -17.55 14.76
CA ASN A 263 20.66 -16.92 13.51
C ASN A 263 19.92 -15.61 13.24
N ARG A 264 18.74 -15.41 13.85
CA ARG A 264 17.99 -14.15 13.83
C ARG A 264 18.73 -13.01 14.54
N ALA A 265 19.48 -13.30 15.61
CA ALA A 265 20.29 -12.33 16.33
C ALA A 265 21.45 -11.81 15.47
N ILE A 266 22.06 -12.67 14.65
CA ILE A 266 23.14 -12.29 13.71
C ILE A 266 22.65 -11.23 12.72
N ILE A 267 21.45 -11.42 12.16
CA ILE A 267 20.83 -10.47 11.23
C ILE A 267 20.59 -9.13 11.93
N LEU A 268 20.07 -9.14 13.17
CA LEU A 268 19.85 -7.91 13.95
C LEU A 268 21.16 -7.18 14.26
N PHE A 269 22.24 -7.88 14.62
CA PHE A 269 23.56 -7.28 14.82
C PHE A 269 24.09 -6.60 13.56
N LEU A 270 23.97 -7.25 12.41
CA LEU A 270 24.39 -6.69 11.13
C LEU A 270 23.62 -5.41 10.80
N PHE A 271 22.29 -5.40 10.95
CA PHE A 271 21.48 -4.21 10.71
C PHE A 271 21.78 -3.08 11.71
N SER A 272 22.02 -3.40 12.98
CA SER A 272 22.42 -2.39 13.99
C SER A 272 23.77 -1.76 13.66
N LEU A 273 24.77 -2.55 13.30
CA LEU A 273 26.09 -2.05 12.88
C LEU A 273 26.00 -1.18 11.62
N TRP A 274 25.16 -1.58 10.67
CA TRP A 274 24.93 -0.81 9.43
C TRP A 274 24.22 0.51 9.70
N GLY A 275 23.22 0.52 10.59
CA GLY A 275 22.54 1.73 11.02
C GLY A 275 23.48 2.72 11.71
N ILE A 276 24.37 2.23 12.58
CA ILE A 276 25.40 3.02 13.26
C ILE A 276 26.39 3.61 12.25
N PHE A 277 26.84 2.81 11.27
CA PHE A 277 27.75 3.28 10.22
C PHE A 277 27.13 4.41 9.39
N LEU A 278 25.86 4.26 8.99
CA LEU A 278 25.15 5.29 8.22
C LEU A 278 24.93 6.58 9.03
N THR A 279 24.68 6.46 10.34
CA THR A 279 24.58 7.64 11.22
C THR A 279 25.92 8.36 11.35
N PHE A 280 27.03 7.63 11.49
CA PHE A 280 28.35 8.26 11.49
C PHE A 280 28.69 8.93 10.15
N LEU A 281 28.34 8.34 9.02
CA LEU A 281 28.52 8.98 7.71
C LEU A 281 27.69 10.25 7.56
N TYR A 282 26.44 10.23 8.02
CA TYR A 282 25.57 11.40 8.01
C TYR A 282 26.10 12.51 8.92
N LEU A 283 26.50 12.17 10.15
CA LEU A 283 27.10 13.12 11.09
C LEU A 283 28.46 13.64 10.60
N TYR A 284 29.29 12.82 9.96
CA TYR A 284 30.54 13.26 9.35
C TYR A 284 30.30 14.30 8.24
N LYS A 285 29.22 14.16 7.48
CA LYS A 285 28.84 15.11 6.42
C LYS A 285 28.22 16.40 6.97
N MET A 286 27.49 16.33 8.08
CA MET A 286 26.73 17.46 8.65
C MET A 286 27.45 18.22 9.77
N THR A 287 28.43 17.61 10.44
CA THR A 287 29.18 18.23 11.55
C THR A 287 30.53 18.73 11.03
N PRO A 288 31.07 19.89 11.44
CA PRO A 288 32.38 20.39 10.98
C PRO A 288 33.57 19.62 11.58
N PHE A 289 33.44 18.29 11.73
CA PHE A 289 34.45 17.39 12.28
C PHE A 289 35.69 17.28 11.39
N ARG A 290 35.58 17.58 10.08
CA ARG A 290 36.72 17.61 9.14
C ARG A 290 37.81 18.60 9.57
N SER A 291 37.42 19.78 10.10
CA SER A 291 38.37 20.77 10.64
C SER A 291 38.86 20.45 12.04
N TRP A 292 38.10 19.67 12.82
CA TRP A 292 38.49 19.30 14.19
C TRP A 292 39.54 18.16 14.22
N ILE A 293 39.41 17.19 13.31
CA ILE A 293 40.33 16.05 13.17
C ILE A 293 41.67 16.49 12.54
N SER A 294 41.66 17.35 11.53
CA SER A 294 42.90 17.88 10.93
C SER A 294 43.74 18.67 11.95
N ASN A 295 43.10 19.45 12.82
CA ASN A 295 43.78 20.20 13.89
C ASN A 295 44.33 19.31 15.01
N LYS A 296 43.75 18.11 15.23
CA LYS A 296 44.25 17.16 16.25
C LYS A 296 45.34 16.23 15.73
N LEU A 297 45.34 15.87 14.44
CA LEU A 297 46.34 14.98 13.82
C LEU A 297 47.58 15.72 13.29
N GLY A 298 47.53 17.04 13.10
CA GLY A 298 48.68 17.85 12.65
C GLY A 298 49.74 18.14 13.72
N LYS A 299 49.55 17.73 14.98
CA LYS A 299 50.50 17.98 16.08
C LYS A 299 50.97 16.69 16.72
N LYS A 300 51.68 15.84 15.95
CA LYS A 300 52.68 14.87 16.46
C LYS A 300 53.37 14.12 15.32
N LYS A 301 54.51 14.64 14.85
CA LYS A 301 55.71 13.83 14.59
C LYS A 301 56.96 14.71 14.67
N ILE A 302 57.86 14.23 15.49
CA ILE A 302 59.13 14.79 15.94
C ILE A 302 60.23 14.12 15.09
N ILE A 303 61.18 14.94 14.59
CA ILE A 303 62.61 14.67 14.34
C ILE A 303 62.97 13.43 13.48
N ARG A 304 63.55 13.67 12.29
CA ARG A 304 64.67 12.88 11.76
C ARG A 304 65.47 13.67 10.69
N ASP A 305 66.68 14.04 11.10
CA ASP A 305 67.97 14.15 10.41
C ASP A 305 68.16 15.01 9.15
N ASN A 306 69.17 15.88 9.28
CA ASN A 306 69.89 16.63 8.26
C ASN A 306 70.21 15.78 7.02
N PHE A 307 69.74 16.25 5.87
CA PHE A 307 70.51 16.18 4.63
C PHE A 307 70.43 17.55 3.96
N ASN A 308 71.58 18.23 3.92
CA ASN A 308 71.85 19.32 3.00
C ASN A 308 71.79 18.73 1.59
N GLU A 309 70.78 19.10 0.81
CA GLU A 309 70.88 19.09 -0.65
C GLU A 309 70.40 20.45 -1.14
N GLN A 310 71.39 21.30 -1.36
CA GLN A 310 71.30 22.53 -2.10
C GLN A 310 71.29 22.17 -3.58
N SER A 311 70.18 22.42 -4.27
CA SER A 311 70.11 22.59 -5.72
C SER A 311 68.74 23.14 -6.14
N ASP A 312 68.72 24.47 -6.26
CA ASP A 312 68.32 25.26 -7.42
C ASP A 312 66.90 25.14 -8.03
N ASP A 313 66.21 26.27 -7.86
CA ASP A 313 65.59 27.14 -8.88
C ASP A 313 64.13 27.02 -9.35
N GLU A 314 63.54 28.23 -9.37
CA GLU A 314 62.41 28.75 -10.16
C GLU A 314 60.99 28.21 -9.85
N SER A 315 59.93 29.00 -9.70
CA SER A 315 59.68 30.41 -10.06
C SER A 315 58.35 30.88 -9.42
N LEU A 316 58.40 32.06 -8.79
CA LEU A 316 57.46 33.22 -8.80
C LEU A 316 55.93 32.95 -8.77
N GLY A 317 55.11 33.59 -7.92
CA GLY A 317 55.27 34.69 -6.96
C GLY A 317 54.16 34.60 -5.87
N VAL A 318 54.38 35.05 -4.62
CA VAL A 318 54.35 36.47 -4.16
C VAL A 318 52.94 37.04 -4.45
N ASP A 319 52.02 37.24 -3.49
CA ASP A 319 52.19 37.83 -2.15
C ASP A 319 51.17 37.34 -1.10
N TYR A 320 51.71 37.02 0.08
CA TYR A 320 51.12 37.15 1.41
C TYR A 320 50.90 38.67 1.71
N GLU A 321 50.15 39.20 2.68
CA GLU A 321 49.62 38.70 3.93
C GLU A 321 48.70 39.79 4.49
N SER A 322 47.65 39.36 5.18
CA SER A 322 47.11 40.15 6.28
C SER A 322 48.06 40.03 7.48
N VAL A 323 48.56 41.14 7.99
CA VAL A 323 49.14 41.24 9.35
C VAL A 323 48.30 42.30 10.05
N GLY A 324 47.45 42.00 11.03
CA GLY A 324 47.61 40.99 12.08
C GLY A 324 48.32 41.65 13.25
N GLY A 325 47.55 42.36 14.07
CA GLY A 325 48.07 43.14 15.19
C GLY A 325 48.64 42.32 16.36
N ASN A 326 49.09 43.11 17.35
CA ASN A 326 49.62 42.79 18.68
C ASN A 326 51.14 42.62 18.72
N MET A 327 51.92 43.66 19.00
CA MET A 327 51.99 44.49 20.23
C MET A 327 52.51 43.70 21.43
N GLN A 328 53.82 43.77 21.66
CA GLN A 328 54.44 43.55 22.96
C GLN A 328 55.63 44.51 23.16
N ASN A 329 55.28 45.66 23.75
CA ASN A 329 55.95 46.32 24.88
C ASN A 329 57.49 46.28 24.94
N THR A 330 58.13 47.28 24.33
CA THR A 330 59.44 47.79 24.76
C THR A 330 59.29 49.28 25.06
N GLY A 331 59.43 49.62 26.33
CA GLY A 331 59.34 50.99 26.82
C GLY A 331 60.53 51.83 26.38
N TYR A 332 60.24 52.96 25.74
CA TYR A 332 61.15 54.08 25.64
C TYR A 332 60.40 55.39 25.89
N ASN A 333 61.16 56.33 26.43
CA ASN A 333 60.76 57.47 27.23
C ASN A 333 60.80 58.75 26.37
N ILE A 334 59.90 59.71 26.67
CA ILE A 334 60.05 61.19 26.44
C ILE A 334 59.87 61.63 24.95
N SER A 335 59.26 62.76 24.57
CA SER A 335 58.93 64.06 25.19
C SER A 335 57.69 64.70 24.55
N TYR A 336 57.00 65.51 25.35
CA TYR A 336 55.96 66.45 24.96
C TYR A 336 56.47 67.49 23.95
N ASN A 337 55.67 67.82 22.93
CA ASN A 337 55.72 69.13 22.30
C ASN A 337 54.28 69.63 22.11
N SER A 338 54.01 70.74 22.77
CA SER A 338 52.82 71.57 22.66
C SER A 338 52.78 72.30 21.31
N GLU A 339 51.61 72.89 21.03
CA GLU A 339 51.31 73.87 19.97
C GLU A 339 50.59 73.28 18.72
N TRP A 340 49.48 73.80 18.20
CA TRP A 340 48.72 75.02 18.44
C TRP A 340 47.31 74.89 17.81
N ASN A 341 46.34 75.64 18.34
CA ASN A 341 44.98 75.81 17.82
C ASN A 341 44.94 76.65 16.53
N PHE A 342 43.93 76.49 15.66
CA PHE A 342 42.74 77.37 15.53
C PHE A 342 41.94 77.11 14.23
N SER A 343 40.61 76.93 14.40
CA SER A 343 39.47 77.43 13.59
C SER A 343 39.37 77.11 12.09
N ARG A 344 38.17 76.90 11.52
CA ARG A 344 36.84 77.45 11.81
C ARG A 344 35.76 76.52 11.27
#